data_AF-A0AAE1GP94-F1
#
_entry.id   AF-A0AAE1GP94-F1
#
_cell.length_a   1.000
_cell.length_b   1.000
_cell.length_c   1.000
_cell.angle_alpha   90.00
_cell.angle_beta   90.00
_cell.angle_gamma   90.00
#
_symmetry.space_group_name_H-M   'P 1'
#
loop_
_entity.id
_entity.type
_entity.pdbx_description
1 polymer ?
#
loop_
_entity_poly.entity_id
_entity_poly.type
_entity_poly.pdbx_seq_one_letter_code
_entity_poly.pdbx_strand_id
1 'polypeptide(L)'
;MDLSGQENTGPSPDQSKDYDVVKDLILKAYELVPEAYRVKFRTTYKQEKKSHVEYAKTKEDQLDLWVQFKNIGGDFEKFKQVILLEDFKRCIRKDISVHLDERKIETLAEGAVLADEYALTH
;
A
#
# COMPACT_ATOMS: atom_id res chain seq x y z
N MET A 1 13.81 22.85 -16.86
CA MET A 1 13.38 23.82 -15.83
C MET A 1 11.96 24.17 -16.26
N ASP A 2 10.91 23.68 -15.60
CA ASP A 2 10.69 23.74 -14.17
C ASP A 2 10.10 22.45 -13.55
N LEU A 3 10.60 22.17 -12.35
CA LEU A 3 10.02 21.28 -11.35
C LEU A 3 9.15 22.16 -10.45
N SER A 4 7.83 22.22 -10.70
CA SER A 4 6.89 22.74 -9.72
C SER A 4 6.30 21.56 -8.93
N GLY A 5 6.42 21.69 -7.61
CA GLY A 5 6.19 20.62 -6.65
C GLY A 5 4.75 20.15 -6.61
N GLN A 6 4.58 18.85 -6.42
CA GLN A 6 3.36 18.31 -5.85
C GLN A 6 3.35 18.71 -4.37
N GLU A 7 2.80 19.89 -4.08
CA GLU A 7 2.46 20.28 -2.72
C GLU A 7 1.35 19.36 -2.21
N ASN A 8 1.68 18.61 -1.16
CA ASN A 8 0.72 17.91 -0.32
C ASN A 8 -0.10 18.97 0.42
N THR A 9 -1.19 19.43 -0.20
CA THR A 9 -2.06 20.45 0.38
C THR A 9 -2.85 19.84 1.55
N GLY A 10 -2.52 20.28 2.76
CA GLY A 10 -3.32 19.99 3.95
C GLY A 10 -4.75 20.53 3.83
N PRO A 11 -5.67 20.08 4.69
CA PRO A 11 -7.08 20.48 4.62
C PRO A 11 -7.24 22.00 4.76
N SER A 12 -8.22 22.56 4.03
CA SER A 12 -8.54 23.98 4.11
C SER A 12 -9.09 24.37 5.49
N PRO A 13 -9.01 25.64 5.91
CA PRO A 13 -9.42 26.09 7.25
C PRO A 13 -10.87 25.73 7.62
N ASP A 14 -11.75 25.56 6.62
CA ASP A 14 -13.17 25.20 6.84
C ASP A 14 -13.39 23.68 6.97
N GLN A 15 -12.53 22.84 6.39
CA GLN A 15 -12.56 21.39 6.56
C GLN A 15 -11.95 20.93 7.91
N SER A 16 -11.16 21.79 8.54
CA SER A 16 -10.53 21.54 9.85
C SER A 16 -11.53 21.49 11.03
N LYS A 17 -12.78 21.94 10.81
CA LYS A 17 -13.85 21.91 11.84
C LYS A 17 -14.64 20.61 11.85
N ASP A 18 -14.48 19.77 10.83
CA ASP A 18 -15.14 18.49 10.75
C ASP A 18 -14.15 17.40 11.20
N TYR A 19 -14.25 17.05 12.48
CA TYR A 19 -13.37 16.07 13.13
C TYR A 19 -13.37 14.74 12.37
N ASP A 20 -14.50 14.35 11.77
CA ASP A 20 -14.62 13.12 11.01
C ASP A 20 -13.86 13.19 9.68
N VAL A 21 -13.88 14.34 9.00
CA VAL A 21 -13.08 14.58 7.78
C VAL A 21 -11.58 14.57 8.07
N VAL A 22 -11.16 15.26 9.14
CA VAL A 22 -9.74 15.29 9.55
C VAL A 22 -9.28 13.90 9.97
N LYS A 23 -10.10 13.17 10.75
CA LYS A 23 -9.82 11.80 11.17
C LYS A 23 -9.70 10.84 9.99
N ASP A 24 -10.61 10.91 9.02
CA ASP A 24 -10.56 10.08 7.81
C ASP A 24 -9.36 10.41 6.93
N LEU A 25 -9.00 11.69 6.77
CA LEU A 25 -7.80 12.10 6.03
C LEU A 25 -6.53 11.61 6.71
N ILE A 26 -6.47 11.68 8.05
CA ILE A 26 -5.36 11.12 8.82
C ILE A 26 -5.33 9.61 8.64
N LEU A 27 -6.44 8.89 8.83
CA LEU A 27 -6.50 7.43 8.67
C LEU A 27 -6.07 6.99 7.26
N LYS A 28 -6.54 7.70 6.21
CA LYS A 28 -6.11 7.46 4.82
C LYS A 28 -4.63 7.76 4.61
N ALA A 29 -4.11 8.84 5.19
CA ALA A 29 -2.68 9.13 5.17
C ALA A 29 -1.88 8.01 5.86
N TYR A 30 -2.38 7.44 6.96
CA TYR A 30 -1.77 6.29 7.64
C TYR A 30 -1.89 4.98 6.85
N GLU A 31 -2.95 4.78 6.04
CA GLU A 31 -3.08 3.62 5.13
C GLU A 31 -2.20 3.75 3.87
N LEU A 32 -1.95 4.98 3.40
CA LEU A 32 -1.02 5.29 2.30
C LEU A 32 0.45 5.02 2.69
N VAL A 33 0.79 5.09 3.97
CA VAL A 33 2.15 4.89 4.47
C VAL A 33 2.66 3.46 4.19
N PRO A 34 1.95 2.37 4.57
CA PRO A 34 2.31 1.01 4.17
C PRO A 34 2.45 0.82 2.67
N GLU A 35 1.56 1.41 1.88
CA GLU A 35 1.55 1.27 0.42
C GLU A 35 2.76 1.97 -0.23
N ALA A 36 3.14 3.14 0.28
CA ALA A 36 4.35 3.83 -0.15
C ALA A 36 5.62 3.01 0.12
N TYR A 37 5.70 2.31 1.26
CA TYR A 37 6.82 1.40 1.56
C TYR A 37 6.80 0.15 0.67
N ARG A 38 5.62 -0.42 0.37
CA ARG A 38 5.47 -1.51 -0.61
C ARG A 38 6.03 -1.10 -1.97
N VAL A 39 5.59 0.04 -2.49
CA VAL A 39 6.04 0.55 -3.80
C VAL A 39 7.55 0.76 -3.78
N LYS A 40 8.10 1.38 -2.73
CA LYS A 40 9.56 1.54 -2.59
C LYS A 40 10.28 0.19 -2.59
N PHE A 41 9.81 -0.78 -1.81
CA PHE A 41 10.39 -2.12 -1.75
C PHE A 41 10.39 -2.78 -3.14
N ARG A 42 9.30 -2.72 -3.89
CA ARG A 42 9.19 -3.36 -5.22
C ARG A 42 9.96 -2.62 -6.32
N THR A 43 10.03 -1.30 -6.27
CA THR A 43 10.62 -0.48 -7.35
C THR A 43 12.10 -0.14 -7.13
N THR A 44 12.63 -0.32 -5.91
CA THR A 44 14.05 -0.05 -5.63
C THR A 44 14.95 -1.02 -6.40
N TYR A 45 15.91 -0.47 -7.13
CA TYR A 45 16.92 -1.20 -7.88
C TYR A 45 18.33 -0.81 -7.41
N LYS A 46 19.32 -1.67 -7.66
CA LYS A 46 20.71 -1.38 -7.31
C LYS A 46 21.23 -0.24 -8.19
N GLN A 47 21.64 0.85 -7.56
CA GLN A 47 22.34 1.94 -8.23
C GLN A 47 23.79 1.54 -8.52
N GLU A 48 24.35 1.98 -9.66
CA GLU A 48 25.73 1.64 -10.07
C GLU A 48 26.77 2.02 -9.01
N LYS A 49 26.55 3.12 -8.29
CA LYS A 49 27.46 3.67 -7.27
C LYS A 49 27.37 2.97 -5.92
N LYS A 50 26.36 2.12 -5.69
CA LYS A 50 26.17 1.41 -4.42
C LYS A 50 26.79 0.01 -4.49
N SER A 51 27.36 -0.44 -3.38
CA SER A 51 27.76 -1.83 -3.21
C SER A 51 26.53 -2.74 -3.15
N HIS A 52 26.74 -4.04 -3.42
CA HIS A 52 25.68 -5.03 -3.28
C HIS A 52 25.20 -5.18 -1.83
N VAL A 53 26.10 -4.99 -0.86
CA VAL A 53 25.79 -5.05 0.57
C VAL A 53 24.85 -3.92 0.98
N GLU A 54 25.14 -2.68 0.56
CA GLU A 54 24.27 -1.54 0.84
C GLU A 54 22.89 -1.68 0.19
N TYR A 55 22.83 -2.24 -1.02
CA TYR A 55 21.56 -2.51 -1.68
C TYR A 55 20.73 -3.58 -0.95
N ALA A 56 21.35 -4.68 -0.53
CA ALA A 56 20.68 -5.71 0.26
C ALA A 56 20.13 -5.14 1.57
N LYS A 57 20.95 -4.36 2.30
CA LYS A 57 20.51 -3.71 3.53
C LYS A 57 19.34 -2.74 3.32
N THR A 58 19.40 -1.93 2.25
CA THR A 58 18.29 -1.05 1.87
C THR A 58 17.01 -1.83 1.60
N LYS A 59 17.11 -3.01 0.97
CA LYS A 59 15.95 -3.88 0.69
C LYS A 59 15.34 -4.45 1.97
N GLU A 60 16.16 -4.92 2.90
CA GLU A 60 15.71 -5.38 4.22
C GLU A 60 15.00 -4.26 4.97
N ASP A 61 15.61 -3.07 5.08
CA ASP A 61 15.04 -1.93 5.81
C ASP A 61 13.68 -1.50 5.24
N GLN A 62 13.51 -1.56 3.90
CA GLN A 62 12.24 -1.26 3.25
C GLN A 62 11.15 -2.29 3.55
N LEU A 63 11.50 -3.58 3.60
CA LEU A 63 10.58 -4.64 3.95
C LEU A 63 10.17 -4.54 5.43
N ASP A 64 11.13 -4.31 6.33
CA ASP A 64 10.88 -4.19 7.76
C ASP A 64 9.94 -3.02 8.05
N LEU A 65 10.17 -1.86 7.44
CA LEU A 65 9.26 -0.72 7.54
C LEU A 65 7.86 -1.07 7.00
N TRP A 66 7.77 -1.72 5.85
CA TRP A 66 6.48 -2.09 5.28
C TRP A 66 5.68 -3.02 6.21
N VAL A 67 6.32 -4.05 6.75
CA VAL A 67 5.71 -5.00 7.70
C VAL A 67 5.33 -4.32 9.02
N GLN A 68 6.19 -3.44 9.52
CA GLN A 68 5.94 -2.65 10.73
C GLN A 68 4.70 -1.78 10.59
N PHE A 69 4.58 -1.01 9.49
CA PHE A 69 3.44 -0.13 9.26
C PHE A 69 2.15 -0.88 8.92
N LYS A 70 2.23 -2.11 8.38
CA LYS A 70 1.07 -3.02 8.27
C LYS A 70 0.63 -3.62 9.60
N ASN A 71 1.33 -3.32 10.71
CA ASN A 71 1.01 -3.79 12.05
C ASN A 71 0.88 -5.33 12.13
N ILE A 72 1.75 -6.04 11.41
CA ILE A 72 1.69 -7.51 11.31
C ILE A 72 2.15 -8.18 12.61
N GLY A 73 2.90 -7.48 13.46
CA GLY A 73 3.24 -7.94 14.82
C GLY A 73 4.06 -9.24 14.85
N GLY A 74 4.76 -9.59 13.77
CA GLY A 74 5.49 -10.85 13.65
C GLY A 74 4.64 -12.07 13.27
N ASP A 75 3.36 -11.87 12.95
CA ASP A 75 2.48 -12.92 12.46
C ASP A 75 2.84 -13.28 11.01
N PHE A 76 3.49 -14.43 10.84
CA PHE A 76 3.90 -14.92 9.53
C PHE A 76 2.72 -15.20 8.58
N GLU A 77 1.58 -15.67 9.10
CA GLU A 77 0.43 -15.96 8.26
C GLU A 77 -0.19 -14.67 7.73
N LYS A 78 -0.29 -13.63 8.54
CA LYS A 78 -0.70 -12.29 8.07
C LYS A 78 0.26 -11.73 7.02
N PHE A 79 1.57 -11.86 7.24
CA PHE A 79 2.56 -11.46 6.24
C PHE A 79 2.37 -12.19 4.91
N LYS A 80 2.19 -13.51 4.97
CA LYS A 80 1.91 -14.33 3.79
C LYS A 80 0.65 -13.88 3.07
N GLN A 81 -0.45 -13.58 3.77
CA GLN A 81 -1.66 -13.06 3.14
C GLN A 81 -1.44 -11.72 2.44
N VAL A 82 -0.67 -10.80 3.02
CA VAL A 82 -0.33 -9.51 2.40
C VAL A 82 0.39 -9.71 1.06
N ILE A 83 1.38 -10.61 1.03
CA ILE A 83 2.13 -10.93 -0.20
C ILE A 83 1.24 -11.62 -1.24
N LEU A 84 0.40 -12.58 -0.81
CA LEU A 84 -0.52 -13.28 -1.71
C LEU A 84 -1.56 -12.34 -2.33
N LEU A 85 -2.15 -11.44 -1.53
CA LEU A 85 -3.11 -10.45 -2.00
C LEU A 85 -2.47 -9.44 -2.96
N GLU A 86 -1.23 -9.03 -2.70
CA GLU A 86 -0.48 -8.17 -3.62
C GLU A 86 -0.32 -8.82 -4.99
N ASP A 87 0.17 -10.06 -5.03
CA ASP A 87 0.39 -10.78 -6.28
C ASP A 87 -0.92 -11.06 -7.03
N PHE A 88 -1.95 -11.50 -6.30
CA PHE A 88 -3.29 -11.71 -6.84
C PHE A 88 -3.85 -10.45 -7.52
N LYS A 89 -3.81 -9.30 -6.84
CA LYS A 89 -4.28 -8.02 -7.38
C LYS A 89 -3.51 -7.57 -8.63
N ARG A 90 -2.24 -7.95 -8.76
CA ARG A 90 -1.42 -7.66 -9.94
C ARG A 90 -1.78 -8.54 -11.14
N CYS A 91 -2.33 -9.73 -10.91
CA CYS A 91 -2.64 -10.71 -11.94
C CYS A 91 -4.08 -10.65 -12.46
N ILE A 92 -4.96 -9.87 -11.84
CA ILE A 92 -6.36 -9.70 -12.25
C ILE A 92 -6.57 -8.39 -13.02
N ARG A 93 -7.76 -8.23 -13.61
CA ARG A 93 -8.13 -7.00 -14.33
C ARG A 93 -8.09 -5.79 -13.38
N LYS A 94 -7.72 -4.63 -13.92
CA LYS A 94 -7.46 -3.43 -13.12
C LYS A 94 -8.70 -2.89 -12.41
N ASP A 95 -9.86 -2.98 -13.04
CA ASP A 95 -11.16 -2.61 -12.45
C ASP A 95 -11.49 -3.46 -11.22
N ILE A 96 -11.29 -4.78 -11.30
CA ILE A 96 -11.46 -5.69 -10.16
C ILE A 96 -10.44 -5.35 -9.06
N SER A 97 -9.16 -5.16 -9.42
CA SER A 97 -8.12 -4.78 -8.43
C SER A 97 -8.47 -3.49 -7.68
N VAL A 98 -8.98 -2.46 -8.36
CA VAL A 98 -9.40 -1.20 -7.71
C VAL A 98 -10.55 -1.46 -6.75
N HIS A 99 -11.53 -2.26 -7.17
CA HIS A 99 -12.64 -2.64 -6.31
C HIS A 99 -12.20 -3.40 -5.04
N LEU A 100 -11.18 -4.26 -5.16
CA LEU A 100 -10.59 -4.96 -4.02
C LEU A 100 -9.68 -4.07 -3.15
N ASP A 101 -9.20 -2.93 -3.65
CA ASP A 101 -8.42 -1.96 -2.86
C ASP A 101 -9.34 -1.09 -1.99
N GLU A 102 -10.57 -0.84 -2.45
CA GLU A 102 -11.61 -0.13 -1.69
C GLU A 102 -12.16 -0.96 -0.52
N ARG A 103 -12.03 -2.29 -0.59
CA ARG A 103 -12.45 -3.22 0.46
C ARG A 103 -11.26 -3.59 1.34
N LYS A 104 -11.45 -3.54 2.67
CA LYS A 104 -10.44 -3.92 3.67
C LYS A 104 -10.28 -5.45 3.75
N ILE A 105 -9.76 -6.05 2.69
CA ILE A 105 -9.57 -7.50 2.55
C ILE A 105 -8.30 -7.93 3.27
N GLU A 106 -8.39 -8.96 4.11
CA GLU A 106 -7.26 -9.46 4.90
C GLU A 106 -6.75 -10.82 4.40
N THR A 107 -7.56 -11.57 3.66
CA THR A 107 -7.19 -12.90 3.16
C THR A 107 -7.36 -13.05 1.64
N LEU A 108 -6.51 -13.89 1.03
CA LEU A 108 -6.61 -14.23 -0.40
C LEU A 108 -7.97 -14.85 -0.74
N ALA A 109 -8.51 -15.69 0.16
CA ALA A 109 -9.79 -16.35 -0.05
C ALA A 109 -10.94 -15.34 -0.17
N GLU A 110 -11.00 -14.38 0.75
CA GLU A 110 -11.96 -13.27 0.67
C GLU A 110 -11.78 -12.46 -0.62
N GLY A 111 -10.55 -12.16 -1.00
CA GLY A 111 -10.25 -11.43 -2.23
C GLY A 111 -10.71 -12.16 -3.50
N ALA A 112 -10.56 -13.48 -3.54
CA ALA A 112 -11.02 -14.30 -4.66
C ALA A 112 -12.55 -14.31 -4.76
N VAL A 113 -13.26 -14.52 -3.65
CA VAL A 113 -14.74 -14.50 -3.63
C VAL A 113 -15.28 -13.15 -4.11
N LEU A 114 -14.72 -12.04 -3.60
CA LEU A 114 -15.17 -10.70 -4.00
C LEU A 114 -14.85 -10.39 -5.46
N ALA A 115 -13.77 -10.95 -6.01
CA ALA A 115 -13.44 -10.81 -7.43
C ALA A 115 -14.44 -11.55 -8.32
N ASP A 116 -14.84 -12.76 -7.93
CA ASP A 116 -15.85 -13.55 -8.65
C ASP A 116 -17.22 -12.84 -8.60
N GLU A 117 -17.63 -12.33 -7.43
CA GLU A 117 -18.87 -11.55 -7.29
C GLU A 117 -18.89 -10.30 -8.20
N TYR A 118 -17.77 -9.60 -8.31
CA TYR A 118 -17.65 -8.46 -9.22
C TYR A 118 -17.79 -8.89 -10.68
N ALA A 119 -17.13 -9.98 -11.07
CA ALA A 119 -17.18 -10.51 -12.44
C ALA A 119 -18.56 -11.03 -12.86
N LEU A 120 -19.42 -11.38 -11.90
CA LEU A 120 -20.81 -11.79 -12.16
C LEU A 120 -21.77 -10.60 -12.29
N THR A 121 -21.40 -9.43 -11.77
CA THR A 121 -22.27 -8.25 -11.72
C THR A 121 -21.92 -7.18 -12.74
N HIS A 122 -20.74 -7.26 -13.37
CA HIS A 122 -20.17 -6.27 -14.29
C HIS A 122 -19.41 -6.95 -15.44
#